data_AF-A0A6A4Y0U1-F1
#
_entry.id   AF-A0A6A4Y0U1-F1
#
_cell.length_a   1.000
_cell.length_b   1.000
_cell.length_c   1.000
_cell.angle_alpha   90.00
_cell.angle_beta   90.00
_cell.angle_gamma   90.00
#
_symmetry.space_group_name_H-M   'P 1'
#
loop_
_entity.id
_entity.type
_entity.pdbx_description
1 polymer ?
#
loop_
_entity_poly.entity_id
_entity_poly.type
_entity_poly.pdbx_seq_one_letter_code
_entity_poly.pdbx_strand_id
1 'polypeptide(L)'
;MTKPASSTSSAMDRIKHAAAALADATKTMEAKVQREVDALAKVTALMETQASELEAKQAHWSELERRVQANLANISKTVTLNVGGSLFTTSKETLLRVEGSYFHAMLGSGHWQPDSGNDYFLDLHA
;
A
#
# COMPACT_ATOMS: atom_id res chain seq x y z
N MET A 1 23.93 59.04 57.40
CA MET A 1 22.72 59.07 56.55
C MET A 1 23.08 58.45 55.21
N THR A 2 22.49 57.29 54.95
CA THR A 2 22.74 56.35 53.85
C THR A 2 22.10 56.81 52.54
N LYS A 3 22.81 56.64 51.41
CA LYS A 3 22.24 56.76 50.06
C LYS A 3 22.50 55.45 49.29
N PRO A 4 21.47 54.72 48.81
CA PRO A 4 21.66 53.43 48.14
C PRO A 4 21.78 53.66 46.63
N ALA A 5 23.01 53.70 46.10
CA ALA A 5 23.24 53.81 44.65
C ALA A 5 23.53 52.46 43.97
N SER A 6 23.70 51.38 44.74
CA SER A 6 24.14 50.06 44.22
C SER A 6 23.00 49.14 43.75
N SER A 7 21.78 49.28 44.27
CA SER A 7 20.66 48.38 43.92
C SER A 7 20.07 48.59 42.51
N THR A 8 20.15 49.81 41.95
CA THR A 8 19.50 50.13 40.67
C THR A 8 20.27 49.58 39.45
N SER A 9 21.60 49.53 39.51
CA SER A 9 22.43 48.92 38.44
C SER A 9 22.18 47.41 38.36
N SER A 10 22.16 46.73 39.51
CA SER A 10 21.89 45.28 39.62
C SER A 10 20.50 44.89 39.09
N ALA A 11 19.47 45.71 39.34
CA ALA A 11 18.13 45.47 38.80
C ALA A 11 18.07 45.60 37.28
N MET A 12 18.74 46.60 36.70
CA MET A 12 18.76 46.81 35.25
C MET A 12 19.53 45.70 34.51
N ASP A 13 20.62 45.20 35.10
CA ASP A 13 21.39 44.08 34.54
C ASP A 13 20.59 42.77 34.54
N ARG A 14 19.82 42.52 35.60
CA ARG A 14 18.89 41.38 35.67
C ARG A 14 17.80 41.45 34.60
N ILE A 15 17.26 42.64 34.33
CA ILE A 15 16.26 42.85 33.28
C ILE A 15 16.86 42.57 31.89
N LYS A 16 18.08 43.05 31.62
CA LYS A 16 18.77 42.78 30.35
C LYS A 16 19.04 41.28 30.15
N HIS A 17 19.49 40.59 31.20
CA HIS A 17 19.71 39.14 31.13
C HIS A 17 18.41 38.36 30.91
N ALA A 18 17.32 38.73 31.59
CA ALA A 18 16.02 38.11 31.38
C ALA A 18 15.49 38.33 29.96
N ALA A 19 15.64 39.54 29.40
CA ALA A 19 15.25 39.84 28.03
C ALA A 19 16.07 39.04 27.00
N ALA A 20 17.39 38.90 27.21
CA ALA A 20 18.25 38.08 26.36
C ALA A 20 17.87 36.59 26.43
N ALA A 21 17.61 36.07 27.63
CA ALA A 21 17.16 34.68 27.81
C ALA A 21 15.80 34.42 27.14
N LEU A 22 14.88 35.39 27.19
CA LEU A 22 13.59 35.28 26.51
C LEU A 22 13.75 35.28 24.98
N ALA A 23 14.60 36.15 24.43
CA ALA A 23 14.88 36.17 23.00
C ALA A 23 15.51 34.86 22.50
N ASP A 24 16.43 34.28 23.27
CA ASP A 24 17.06 33.00 22.96
C ASP A 24 16.07 31.83 23.06
N ALA A 25 15.18 31.85 24.07
CA ALA A 25 14.09 30.89 24.21
C ALA A 25 13.10 30.96 23.03
N THR A 26 12.72 32.16 22.58
CA THR A 26 11.86 32.35 21.40
C THR A 26 12.53 31.79 20.14
N LYS A 27 13.80 32.12 19.90
CA LYS A 27 14.55 31.60 18.75
C LYS A 27 14.69 30.08 18.78
N THR A 28 14.89 29.51 19.96
CA THR A 28 14.96 28.05 20.16
C THR A 28 13.61 27.40 19.88
N MET A 29 12.51 28.04 20.30
CA MET A 29 11.16 27.56 20.03
C MET A 29 10.85 27.61 18.53
N GLU A 30 11.13 28.72 17.85
CA GLU A 30 10.96 28.85 16.39
C GLU A 30 11.73 27.77 15.64
N ALA A 31 12.98 27.53 16.02
CA ALA A 31 13.80 26.48 15.41
C ALA A 31 13.24 25.07 15.66
N LYS A 32 12.58 24.83 16.80
CA LYS A 32 11.89 23.57 17.08
C LYS A 32 10.62 23.42 16.25
N VAL A 33 9.77 24.45 16.23
CA VAL A 33 8.54 24.47 15.44
C VAL A 33 8.86 24.24 13.96
N GLN A 34 9.89 24.91 13.42
CA GLN A 34 10.29 24.71 12.04
C GLN A 34 10.72 23.26 11.77
N ARG A 35 11.49 22.65 12.66
CA ARG A 35 11.89 21.23 12.52
C ARG A 35 10.69 20.29 12.53
N GLU A 36 9.69 20.56 13.37
CA GLU A 36 8.47 19.74 13.40
C GLU A 36 7.62 19.94 12.15
N VAL A 37 7.50 21.17 11.64
CA VAL A 37 6.83 21.44 10.36
C VAL A 37 7.54 20.73 9.21
N ASP A 38 8.87 20.79 9.15
CA ASP A 38 9.66 20.09 8.12
C ASP A 38 9.52 18.56 8.24
N ALA A 39 9.50 18.03 9.46
CA ALA A 39 9.29 16.61 9.70
C ALA A 39 7.88 16.18 9.27
N LEU A 40 6.85 16.98 9.59
CA LEU A 40 5.48 16.72 9.18
C LEU A 40 5.33 16.78 7.66
N ALA A 41 5.93 17.77 7.00
CA ALA A 41 5.91 17.88 5.54
C ALA A 41 6.53 16.63 4.87
N LYS A 42 7.63 16.10 5.41
CA LYS A 42 8.24 14.86 4.92
C LYS A 42 7.33 13.65 5.11
N VAL A 43 6.67 13.55 6.27
CA VAL A 43 5.73 12.45 6.54
C VAL A 43 4.53 12.52 5.60
N THR A 44 3.98 13.71 5.34
CA THR A 44 2.87 13.89 4.40
C THR A 44 3.28 13.48 2.98
N ALA A 45 4.44 13.92 2.49
CA ALA A 45 4.92 13.54 1.16
C ALA A 45 5.15 12.02 1.02
N LEU A 46 5.65 11.36 2.07
CA LEU A 46 5.78 9.91 2.09
C LEU A 46 4.40 9.23 2.03
N MET A 47 3.45 9.72 2.83
CA MET A 47 2.09 9.17 2.87
C MET A 47 1.38 9.32 1.51
N GLU A 48 1.53 10.46 0.84
CA GLU A 48 1.00 10.69 -0.51
C GLU A 48 1.60 9.72 -1.53
N THR A 49 2.91 9.47 -1.46
CA THR A 49 3.59 8.50 -2.32
C THR A 49 3.04 7.09 -2.08
N GLN A 50 2.93 6.67 -0.82
CA GLN A 50 2.39 5.35 -0.47
C GLN A 50 0.92 5.21 -0.86
N ALA A 51 0.10 6.27 -0.71
CA ALA A 51 -1.28 6.27 -1.14
C ALA A 51 -1.39 6.05 -2.65
N SER A 52 -0.59 6.77 -3.45
CA SER A 52 -0.56 6.60 -4.90
C SER A 52 -0.12 5.18 -5.32
N GLU A 53 0.86 4.60 -4.64
CA GLU A 53 1.28 3.21 -4.90
C GLU A 53 0.16 2.20 -4.58
N LEU A 54 -0.58 2.40 -3.48
CA LEU A 54 -1.71 1.55 -3.11
C LEU A 54 -2.86 1.68 -4.10
N GLU A 55 -3.17 2.90 -4.55
CA GLU A 55 -4.18 3.15 -5.58
C GLU A 55 -3.81 2.47 -6.90
N ALA A 56 -2.54 2.55 -7.32
CA ALA A 56 -2.05 1.87 -8.52
C ALA A 56 -2.15 0.35 -8.40
N LYS A 57 -1.79 -0.22 -7.25
CA LYS A 57 -1.95 -1.66 -6.96
C LYS A 57 -3.42 -2.05 -6.98
N GLN A 58 -4.30 -1.27 -6.36
CA GLN A 58 -5.74 -1.53 -6.34
C GLN A 58 -6.32 -1.53 -7.75
N ALA A 59 -5.97 -0.55 -8.58
CA ALA A 59 -6.41 -0.49 -9.97
C ALA A 59 -5.93 -1.70 -10.78
N HIS A 60 -4.68 -2.12 -10.58
CA HIS A 60 -4.14 -3.32 -11.21
C HIS A 60 -4.88 -4.59 -10.76
N TRP A 61 -5.15 -4.76 -9.47
CA TRP A 61 -5.92 -5.89 -8.94
C TRP A 61 -7.35 -5.93 -9.48
N SER A 62 -8.04 -4.79 -9.54
CA SER A 62 -9.39 -4.71 -10.10
C SER A 62 -9.43 -5.06 -11.59
N GLU A 63 -8.43 -4.65 -12.37
CA GLU A 63 -8.34 -5.06 -13.78
C GLU A 63 -8.05 -6.56 -13.92
N LEU A 64 -7.19 -7.13 -13.07
CA LEU A 64 -6.94 -8.57 -13.06
C LEU A 64 -8.22 -9.35 -12.71
N GLU A 65 -8.94 -8.93 -11.68
CA GLU A 65 -10.22 -9.54 -11.28
C GLU A 65 -11.24 -9.46 -12.41
N ARG A 66 -11.35 -8.31 -13.07
CA ARG A 66 -12.24 -8.14 -14.25
C ARG A 66 -11.88 -9.12 -15.37
N ARG A 67 -10.59 -9.32 -15.65
CA ARG A 67 -10.14 -10.30 -16.66
C ARG A 67 -10.49 -11.72 -16.25
N VAL A 68 -10.25 -12.09 -14.99
CA VAL A 68 -10.63 -13.40 -14.46
C VAL A 68 -12.11 -13.66 -14.63
N GLN A 69 -12.96 -12.72 -14.23
CA GLN A 69 -14.41 -12.84 -14.37
C GLN A 69 -14.85 -12.97 -15.84
N ALA A 70 -14.26 -12.18 -16.74
CA ALA A 70 -14.55 -12.26 -18.17
C ALA A 70 -14.15 -13.61 -18.77
N ASN A 71 -12.98 -14.13 -18.40
CA ASN A 71 -12.50 -15.44 -18.85
C ASN A 71 -13.40 -16.57 -18.33
N LEU A 72 -13.73 -16.55 -17.04
CA LEU A 72 -14.61 -17.54 -16.42
C LEU A 72 -16.03 -17.52 -17.01
N ALA A 73 -16.54 -16.36 -17.43
CA ALA A 73 -17.82 -16.24 -18.09
C ALA A 73 -17.85 -16.91 -19.47
N ASN A 74 -16.73 -16.88 -20.21
CA ASN A 74 -16.61 -17.46 -21.55
C ASN A 74 -16.40 -18.98 -21.55
N ILE A 75 -16.03 -19.58 -20.41
CA ILE A 75 -15.82 -21.02 -20.32
C ILE A 75 -17.15 -21.76 -20.20
N SER A 76 -17.26 -22.86 -20.96
CA SER A 76 -18.40 -23.78 -20.92
C SER A 76 -18.73 -24.25 -19.49
N LYS A 77 -20.01 -24.56 -19.22
CA LYS A 77 -20.44 -25.11 -17.93
C LYS A 77 -19.83 -26.49 -17.66
N THR A 78 -19.48 -27.22 -18.71
CA THR A 78 -18.82 -28.52 -18.66
C THR A 78 -17.42 -28.39 -19.23
N VAL A 79 -16.43 -28.90 -18.49
CA VAL A 79 -15.01 -28.84 -18.84
C VAL A 79 -14.47 -30.26 -18.98
N THR A 80 -13.75 -30.51 -20.07
CA THR A 80 -13.02 -31.76 -20.29
C THR A 80 -11.54 -31.51 -20.00
N LEU A 81 -10.95 -32.37 -19.18
CA LEU A 81 -9.54 -32.39 -18.81
C LEU A 81 -8.91 -33.63 -19.42
N ASN A 82 -7.81 -33.46 -20.14
CA ASN A 82 -7.01 -34.53 -20.70
C ASN A 82 -5.74 -34.70 -19.86
N VAL A 83 -5.72 -35.71 -19.00
CA VAL A 83 -4.64 -35.95 -18.05
C VAL A 83 -3.79 -37.10 -18.58
N GLY A 84 -2.62 -36.79 -19.15
CA GLY A 84 -1.71 -37.81 -19.71
C GLY A 84 -2.36 -38.70 -20.79
N GLY A 85 -3.37 -38.20 -21.50
CA GLY A 85 -4.15 -38.95 -22.50
C GLY A 85 -5.50 -39.50 -22.01
N SER A 86 -5.79 -39.42 -20.71
CA SER A 86 -7.08 -39.85 -20.14
C SER A 86 -8.05 -38.69 -20.01
N LEU A 87 -9.26 -38.83 -20.56
CA LEU A 87 -10.27 -37.78 -20.54
C LEU A 87 -11.16 -37.85 -19.29
N PHE A 88 -11.27 -36.73 -18.59
CA PHE A 88 -12.15 -36.53 -17.44
C PHE A 88 -13.06 -35.35 -17.70
N THR A 89 -14.37 -35.53 -17.54
CA THR A 89 -15.35 -34.45 -17.70
C THR A 89 -15.97 -34.10 -16.37
N THR A 90 -16.05 -32.80 -16.06
CA THR A 90 -16.70 -32.30 -14.85
C THR A 90 -17.35 -30.93 -15.07
N SER A 91 -18.08 -30.43 -14.07
CA SER A 91 -18.65 -29.09 -14.13
C SER A 91 -17.61 -28.02 -13.82
N LYS A 92 -17.74 -26.86 -14.46
CA LYS A 92 -16.96 -25.65 -14.14
C LYS A 92 -17.06 -25.29 -12.65
N GLU A 93 -18.25 -25.43 -12.07
CA GLU A 93 -18.49 -25.21 -10.64
C GLU A 93 -17.62 -26.11 -9.75
N THR A 94 -17.47 -27.39 -10.12
CA THR A 94 -16.61 -28.33 -9.35
C THR A 94 -15.14 -27.88 -9.36
N LEU A 95 -14.65 -27.41 -10.50
CA LEU A 95 -13.28 -26.92 -10.66
C LEU A 95 -13.04 -25.59 -9.94
N LEU A 96 -14.05 -24.71 -9.89
CA LEU A 96 -13.98 -23.40 -9.26
C LEU A 96 -14.36 -23.38 -7.78
N ARG A 97 -14.78 -24.53 -7.22
CA ARG A 97 -15.24 -24.65 -5.83
C ARG A 97 -14.21 -24.17 -4.81
N VAL A 98 -12.92 -24.30 -5.12
CA VAL A 98 -11.82 -23.82 -4.28
C VAL A 98 -11.18 -22.63 -4.96
N GLU A 99 -11.44 -21.44 -4.42
CA GLU A 99 -10.82 -20.20 -4.88
C GLU A 99 -9.30 -20.25 -4.71
N GLY A 100 -8.55 -19.66 -5.65
CA GLY A 100 -7.09 -19.69 -5.64
C GLY A 100 -6.46 -21.06 -5.93
N SER A 101 -7.26 -22.10 -6.19
CA SER A 101 -6.74 -23.40 -6.61
C SER A 101 -6.12 -23.36 -8.01
N TYR A 102 -5.40 -24.42 -8.36
CA TYR A 102 -4.81 -24.59 -9.69
C TYR A 102 -5.85 -24.41 -10.81
N PHE A 103 -7.03 -25.03 -10.68
CA PHE A 103 -8.07 -24.92 -11.69
C PHE A 103 -8.70 -23.53 -11.75
N HIS A 104 -8.79 -22.83 -10.63
CA HIS A 104 -9.23 -21.44 -10.61
C HIS A 104 -8.26 -20.56 -11.42
N ALA A 105 -6.94 -20.71 -11.21
CA ALA A 105 -5.93 -19.98 -11.97
C ALA A 105 -5.89 -20.39 -13.46
N MET A 106 -5.97 -21.69 -13.74
CA MET A 106 -5.97 -22.23 -15.11
C MET A 106 -7.12 -21.64 -15.93
N LEU A 107 -8.35 -21.71 -15.41
CA LEU A 107 -9.55 -21.23 -16.10
C LEU A 107 -9.68 -19.69 -16.05
N GLY A 108 -9.26 -19.06 -14.96
CA GLY A 108 -9.38 -17.62 -14.76
C GLY A 108 -8.33 -16.79 -15.50
N SER A 109 -7.11 -17.29 -15.67
CA SER A 109 -6.01 -16.51 -16.25
C SER A 109 -6.20 -16.14 -17.72
N GLY A 110 -6.93 -16.96 -18.48
CA GLY A 110 -7.08 -16.83 -19.93
C GLY A 110 -5.82 -17.16 -20.74
N HIS A 111 -4.73 -17.55 -20.08
CA HIS A 111 -3.50 -18.03 -20.73
C HIS A 111 -3.61 -19.48 -21.17
N TRP A 112 -4.50 -20.24 -20.55
CA TRP A 112 -4.76 -21.63 -20.88
C TRP A 112 -6.01 -21.69 -21.73
N GLN A 113 -5.85 -22.16 -22.96
CA GLN A 113 -6.95 -22.41 -23.88
C GLN A 113 -7.07 -23.92 -24.09
N PRO A 114 -8.29 -24.43 -24.26
CA PRO A 114 -8.44 -25.82 -24.60
C PRO A 114 -7.89 -26.09 -26.01
N ASP A 115 -7.45 -27.31 -26.25
CA ASP A 115 -6.98 -27.76 -27.56
C ASP A 115 -8.13 -27.79 -28.58
N SER A 116 -7.82 -28.16 -29.83
CA SER A 116 -8.82 -28.26 -30.91
C SER A 116 -10.01 -29.18 -30.57
N GLY A 117 -9.85 -30.08 -29.60
CA GLY A 117 -10.89 -30.97 -29.07
C GLY A 117 -11.76 -30.37 -27.95
N ASN A 118 -11.54 -29.10 -27.59
CA ASN A 118 -12.13 -28.43 -26.42
C ASN A 118 -11.75 -29.04 -25.05
N ASP A 119 -10.66 -29.81 -24.99
CA ASP A 119 -10.07 -30.37 -23.77
C ASP A 119 -8.86 -29.56 -23.30
N TYR A 120 -8.70 -29.43 -21.98
CA TYR A 120 -7.50 -28.84 -21.38
C TYR A 120 -6.50 -29.96 -21.10
N PHE A 121 -5.31 -29.89 -21.70
CA PHE A 121 -4.26 -30.88 -21.47
C PHE A 121 -3.49 -30.61 -20.16
N LEU A 122 -3.32 -31.67 -19.36
CA LEU A 122 -2.52 -31.71 -18.15
C LEU A 122 -1.46 -32.80 -18.30
N ASP A 123 -0.22 -32.36 -18.46
CA ASP A 123 0.94 -33.25 -18.49
C ASP A 123 1.31 -33.70 -17.07
N LEU A 124 0.51 -34.63 -16.55
CA LEU A 124 0.71 -35.27 -15.25
C LEU A 124 0.92 -36.77 -15.48
N HIS A 125 1.74 -37.40 -14.64
CA HIS A 125 1.85 -38.85 -14.64
C HIS A 125 0.51 -39.45 -14.20
N ALA A 126 -0.06 -40.29 -15.06
CA ALA A 126 -1.32 -41.01 -14.82
C ALA A 126 -1.14 -42.15 -13.80
#